data_AF-A0A1C0VCH1-F1
#
_entry.id   AF-A0A1C0VCH1-F1
#
_cell.length_a   1.000
_cell.length_b   1.000
_cell.length_c   1.000
_cell.angle_alpha   90.00
_cell.angle_beta   90.00
_cell.angle_gamma   90.00
#
_symmetry.space_group_name_H-M   'P 1'
#
loop_
_entity.id
_entity.type
_entity.pdbx_description
1 polymer ?
#
loop_
_entity_poly.entity_id
_entity_poly.type
_entity_poly.pdbx_seq_one_letter_code
_entity_poly.pdbx_strand_id
1 'polypeptide(L)' 'MAPSLASSTASLPDRAAVWESLVQAIASSSGFERWLEQQPSTPNQPTVTDLLVRRYLRETLETLAY' A
#
# COMPACT_ATOMS: atom_id res chain seq x y z
N MET A 1 -11.34 -12.45 31.10
CA MET A 1 -10.13 -11.62 30.95
C MET A 1 -10.01 -11.26 29.47
N ALA A 2 -10.20 -9.98 29.12
CA ALA A 2 -10.05 -9.50 27.74
C ALA A 2 -8.58 -9.05 27.54
N PRO A 3 -7.89 -9.46 26.48
CA PRO A 3 -6.54 -8.97 26.23
C PRO A 3 -6.63 -7.54 25.68
N SER A 4 -6.07 -6.62 26.45
CA SER A 4 -5.83 -5.22 26.07
C SER A 4 -4.98 -5.18 24.80
N LEU A 5 -5.45 -4.44 23.79
CA LEU A 5 -4.72 -4.16 22.55
C LEU A 5 -3.43 -3.41 22.90
N ALA A 6 -2.34 -4.15 23.02
CA ALA A 6 -1.02 -3.57 23.14
C ALA A 6 -0.76 -2.75 21.87
N SER A 7 -0.61 -1.43 22.02
CA SER A 7 0.07 -0.56 21.07
C SER A 7 1.50 -1.08 20.91
N SER A 8 1.69 -2.02 20.00
CA SER A 8 3.01 -2.54 19.67
C SER A 8 3.77 -1.45 18.92
N THR A 9 4.75 -0.86 19.60
CA THR A 9 5.84 -0.12 18.97
C THR A 9 6.57 -1.08 18.03
N ALA A 10 6.07 -1.21 16.80
CA ALA A 10 6.65 -2.05 15.76
C ALA A 10 8.10 -1.64 15.54
N SER A 11 9.03 -2.53 15.89
CA SER A 11 10.45 -2.43 15.56
C SER A 11 10.60 -2.14 14.06
N LEU A 12 11.58 -1.34 13.63
CA LEU A 12 11.84 -1.04 12.21
C LEU A 12 11.72 -2.22 11.22
N PRO A 13 12.21 -3.45 11.52
CA PRO A 13 12.00 -4.61 10.64
C PRO A 13 10.53 -5.04 10.51
N ASP A 14 9.73 -4.86 11.56
CA ASP A 14 8.29 -5.16 11.55
C ASP A 14 7.54 -4.16 10.65
N ARG A 15 7.95 -2.89 10.66
CA ARG A 15 7.39 -1.86 9.75
C ARG A 15 7.64 -2.16 8.27
N ALA A 16 8.81 -2.69 7.93
CA ALA A 16 9.13 -3.09 6.57
C ALA A 16 8.27 -4.28 6.11
N ALA A 17 8.12 -5.29 6.96
CA ALA A 17 7.26 -6.45 6.67
C ALA A 17 5.77 -6.08 6.58
N VAL A 18 5.31 -5.16 7.43
CA VAL A 18 3.95 -4.59 7.36
C VAL A 18 3.75 -3.82 6.06
N TRP A 19 4.75 -3.04 5.63
CA TRP A 19 4.70 -2.32 4.37
C TRP A 19 4.66 -3.27 3.17
N GLU A 20 5.50 -4.30 3.12
CA GLU A 20 5.47 -5.30 2.05
C GLU A 20 4.11 -6.02 1.96
N SER A 21 3.55 -6.41 3.11
CA SER A 21 2.23 -7.04 3.17
C SER A 21 1.12 -6.09 2.67
N LEU A 22 1.20 -4.80 3.01
CA LEU A 22 0.29 -3.77 2.54
C LEU A 22 0.40 -3.58 1.02
N VAL A 23 1.63 -3.50 0.50
CA VAL A 23 1.89 -3.37 -0.94
C VAL A 23 1.30 -4.54 -1.70
N GLN A 24 1.46 -5.77 -1.20
CA GLN A 24 0.84 -6.94 -1.84
C GLN A 24 -0.69 -6.91 -1.78
N ALA A 25 -1.27 -6.54 -0.64
CA ALA A 25 -2.72 -6.45 -0.49
C ALA A 25 -3.33 -5.39 -1.43
N ILE A 26 -2.69 -4.23 -1.57
CA ILE A 26 -3.12 -3.18 -2.48
C ILE A 26 -2.88 -3.59 -3.94
N ALA A 27 -1.71 -4.16 -4.25
CA ALA A 27 -1.40 -4.63 -5.61
C ALA A 27 -2.38 -5.69 -6.11
N SER A 28 -2.91 -6.52 -5.22
CA SER A 28 -3.94 -7.52 -5.52
C SER A 28 -5.38 -6.98 -5.44
N SER A 29 -5.57 -5.70 -5.16
CA SER A 29 -6.90 -5.09 -5.05
C SER A 29 -7.41 -4.62 -6.40
N SER A 30 -8.69 -4.91 -6.67
CA SER A 30 -9.36 -4.52 -7.91
C SER A 30 -9.38 -3.00 -8.14
N GLY A 31 -9.31 -2.21 -7.06
CA GLY A 31 -9.24 -0.74 -7.15
C GLY A 31 -7.89 -0.26 -7.68
N PHE A 32 -6.80 -0.93 -7.29
CA PHE A 32 -5.45 -0.62 -7.76
C PHE A 32 -5.25 -1.08 -9.20
N GLU A 33 -5.71 -2.28 -9.56
CA GLU A 33 -5.64 -2.81 -10.92
C GLU A 33 -6.32 -1.85 -11.91
N ARG A 34 -7.55 -1.41 -11.63
CA ARG A 34 -8.29 -0.46 -12.49
C ARG A 34 -7.64 0.91 -12.57
N TRP A 35 -6.96 1.36 -11.51
CA TRP A 35 -6.21 2.61 -11.54
C TRP A 35 -4.93 2.45 -12.38
N LEU A 36 -4.26 1.29 -12.28
CA LEU A 36 -3.06 0.96 -13.05
C LEU A 36 -3.35 0.85 -14.55
N GLU A 37 -4.48 0.25 -14.94
CA GLU A 37 -4.95 0.18 -16.33
C GLU A 37 -5.18 1.56 -16.96
N GLN A 38 -5.50 2.57 -16.14
CA GLN A 38 -5.65 3.95 -16.60
C GLN A 38 -4.31 4.70 -16.72
N GLN A 39 -3.20 4.13 -16.23
CA GLN A 39 -1.87 4.74 -16.35
C GLN A 39 -1.23 4.41 -17.71
N PRO A 40 -0.72 5.42 -18.45
CA PRO A 40 -0.41 5.26 -19.87
C PRO A 40 0.84 4.44 -20.23
N SER A 41 1.59 3.88 -19.28
CA SER A 41 2.71 2.95 -19.52
C SER A 41 3.33 2.59 -18.18
N THR A 42 3.11 1.36 -17.70
CA THR A 42 3.65 0.96 -16.41
C THR A 42 4.43 -0.35 -16.48
N PRO A 43 5.76 -0.34 -16.24
CA PRO A 43 6.55 -1.56 -16.25
C PRO A 43 6.23 -2.44 -15.03
N ASN A 44 5.98 -3.73 -15.27
CA ASN A 44 5.60 -4.75 -14.27
C ASN A 44 6.79 -5.22 -13.37
N GLN A 45 7.66 -4.30 -12.96
CA GLN A 45 8.80 -4.64 -12.11
C GLN A 45 8.44 -4.48 -10.63
N PRO A 46 8.94 -5.34 -9.71
CA PRO A 46 8.59 -5.30 -8.30
C PRO A 46 8.94 -3.96 -7.63
N THR A 47 10.06 -3.34 -8.03
CA THR A 47 10.46 -1.99 -7.58
C THR A 47 9.48 -0.91 -8.05
N VAL A 48 8.84 -1.14 -9.20
CA VAL A 48 7.85 -0.22 -9.78
C VAL A 48 6.50 -0.41 -9.10
N THR A 49 6.11 -1.64 -8.73
CA THR A 49 4.92 -1.91 -7.92
C THR A 49 4.89 -1.12 -6.62
N ASP A 50 6.01 -1.05 -5.89
CA ASP A 50 6.11 -0.25 -4.66
C ASP A 50 5.85 1.25 -4.93
N LEU A 51 6.49 1.79 -5.96
CA LEU A 51 6.33 3.19 -6.37
C LEU A 51 4.90 3.51 -6.81
N LEU A 52 4.26 2.58 -7.51
CA LEU A 52 2.87 2.71 -7.95
C LEU A 52 1.89 2.65 -6.80
N VAL A 53 2.09 1.72 -5.86
CA VAL A 53 1.27 1.65 -4.64
C VAL A 53 1.40 2.94 -3.84
N ARG A 54 2.61 3.48 -3.69
CA ARG A 54 2.81 4.80 -3.04
C ARG A 54 2.09 5.92 -3.78
N ARG A 55 2.11 5.91 -5.12
CA ARG A 55 1.43 6.92 -5.93
C ARG A 55 -0.09 6.82 -5.79
N TYR A 56 -0.63 5.61 -5.88
CA TYR A 56 -2.06 5.33 -5.69
C TYR A 56 -2.54 5.76 -4.30
N LEU A 57 -1.80 5.43 -3.25
CA LEU A 57 -2.09 5.88 -1.88
C LEU A 57 -2.06 7.40 -1.75
N ARG A 58 -1.07 8.06 -2.36
CA ARG A 58 -0.99 9.51 -2.34
C ARG A 58 -2.22 10.14 -3.01
N GLU A 59 -2.55 9.71 -4.22
CA GLU A 59 -3.71 10.24 -4.94
C GLU A 59 -5.02 9.98 -4.19
N THR A 60 -5.24 8.77 -3.68
CA THR A 60 -6.45 8.44 -2.91
C THR A 60 -6.56 9.21 -1.59
N LEU A 61 -5.44 9.48 -0.92
CA LEU A 61 -5.42 10.31 0.29
C LEU A 61 -5.64 11.79 -0.02
N GLU A 62 -5.13 12.29 -1.14
CA GLU A 62 -5.39 13.66 -1.60
C GLU A 62 -6.88 13.88 -1.92
N THR A 63 -7.56 12.88 -2.51
CA THR A 63 -9.00 12.96 -2.79
C THR A 63 -9.88 12.95 -1.55
N LEU A 64 -9.41 12.41 -0.42
CA LEU A 64 -10.14 12.34 0.86
C LEU A 64 -9.84 13.52 1.79
N ALA A 65 -8.84 14.35 1.48
CA ALA A 65 -8.43 15.48 2.30
C ALA A 65 -9.19 16.79 2.00
N TYR A 66 -10.25 16.72 1.18
CA TYR A 66 -11.07 17.85 0.75
C TYR A 66 -12.49 17.73 1.31
#